data_AF-A0A957PQT1-F1
#
_entry.id   AF-A0A957PQT1-F1
#
_cell.length_a   1.000
_cell.length_b   1.000
_cell.length_c   1.000
_cell.angle_alpha   90.00
_cell.angle_beta   90.00
_cell.angle_gamma   90.00
#
_symmetry.space_group_name_H-M   'P 1'
#
loop_
_entity.id
_entity.type
_entity.pdbx_description
1 polymer ?
#
loop_
_entity_poly.entity_id
_entity_poly.type
_entity_poly.pdbx_seq_one_letter_code
_entity_poly.pdbx_strand_id
1 'polypeptide(L)'
;MTGKKPHHIGTLSPEMALLGLLYKEAGHGYDLHRTVNTDLGHVWHLSQSQAYAILKRLEAQGDVSVEKIPQEKLPSRQLLQMTEQGRENFLNWLNAPSGGSTRAIRMEFITRLYFLKMYFPKKITKAFEQQRAEANAHIQRLEDTLTELPIDQIYNRMSLEMRLKQLRFVLEWLDESQKYFK
;
A
#
# COMPACT_ATOMS: atom_id res chain seq x y z
N MET A 1 17.97 -13.88 18.21
CA MET A 1 17.76 -12.88 17.14
C MET A 1 16.31 -12.98 16.68
N THR A 2 15.42 -12.22 17.30
CA THR A 2 13.97 -12.29 17.03
C THR A 2 13.66 -11.48 15.78
N GLY A 3 13.63 -12.15 14.63
CA GLY A 3 13.13 -11.57 13.39
C GLY A 3 11.67 -11.16 13.58
N LYS A 4 11.44 -9.85 13.75
CA LYS A 4 10.10 -9.26 13.79
C LYS A 4 9.46 -9.56 12.44
N LYS A 5 8.45 -10.45 12.39
CA LYS A 5 7.65 -10.66 11.18
C LYS A 5 7.08 -9.30 10.75
N PRO A 6 7.25 -8.87 9.49
CA PRO A 6 6.68 -7.61 9.02
C PRO A 6 5.17 -7.63 9.27
N HIS A 7 4.69 -6.72 10.13
CA HIS A 7 3.31 -6.67 10.64
C HIS A 7 2.26 -6.27 9.59
N HIS A 8 2.64 -6.10 8.32
CA HIS A 8 1.75 -5.60 7.27
C HIS A 8 1.35 -6.64 6.23
N ILE A 9 1.86 -7.87 6.31
CA ILE A 9 1.44 -8.95 5.40
C ILE A 9 0.09 -9.49 5.86
N GLY A 10 -1.00 -8.74 5.65
CA GLY A 10 -2.35 -9.24 5.89
C GLY A 10 -3.46 -8.20 6.10
N THR A 11 -3.14 -6.93 6.36
CA THR A 11 -4.17 -5.89 6.56
C THR A 11 -3.87 -4.64 5.74
N LEU A 12 -4.73 -4.35 4.77
CA LEU A 12 -4.66 -3.14 3.96
C LEU A 12 -4.70 -1.91 4.87
N SER A 13 -3.64 -1.10 4.81
CA SER A 13 -3.43 0.03 5.72
C SER A 13 -2.88 1.25 4.97
N PRO A 14 -3.37 2.47 5.26
CA PRO A 14 -2.80 3.69 4.71
C PRO A 14 -1.48 4.11 5.37
N GLU A 15 -0.91 3.29 6.26
CA GLU A 15 0.41 3.53 6.88
C GLU A 15 1.48 3.88 5.87
N MET A 16 1.61 3.10 4.80
CA MET A 16 2.64 3.32 3.79
C MET A 16 2.37 4.60 2.98
N ALA A 17 1.10 5.06 2.90
CA ALA A 17 0.75 6.34 2.30
C ALA A 17 1.23 7.53 3.16
N LEU A 18 1.23 7.40 4.48
CA LEU A 18 1.77 8.43 5.38
C LEU A 18 3.30 8.35 5.49
N LEU A 19 3.83 7.14 5.68
CA LEU A 19 5.26 6.89 5.82
C LEU A 19 6.02 7.32 4.55
N GLY A 20 5.52 6.95 3.37
CA GLY A 20 6.17 7.26 2.10
C GLY A 20 6.36 8.76 1.84
N LEU A 21 5.47 9.62 2.35
CA LEU A 21 5.61 11.07 2.23
C LEU A 21 6.79 11.64 3.02
N LEU A 22 7.28 10.91 4.04
CA LEU A 22 8.46 11.27 4.83
C LEU A 22 9.77 10.74 4.24
N TYR A 23 9.74 10.10 3.06
CA TYR A 23 10.90 9.37 2.53
C TYR A 23 12.10 10.27 2.16
N LYS A 24 11.83 11.51 1.73
CA LYS A 24 12.88 12.49 1.37
C LYS A 24 13.07 13.60 2.40
N GLU A 25 12.00 14.02 3.05
CA GLU A 25 12.03 15.17 3.96
C GLU A 25 11.12 14.94 5.17
N ALA A 26 11.47 15.59 6.28
CA ALA A 26 10.65 15.60 7.47
C ALA A 26 9.37 16.41 7.23
N GLY A 27 8.29 16.08 7.94
CA GLY A 27 6.98 16.69 7.72
C GLY A 27 6.14 16.74 8.98
N HIS A 28 4.97 17.38 8.87
CA HIS A 28 4.04 17.51 9.98
C HIS A 28 2.77 16.70 9.73
N GLY A 29 2.23 16.07 10.77
CA GLY A 29 1.12 15.12 10.61
C GLY A 29 -0.12 15.70 9.90
N TYR A 30 -0.41 16.99 10.09
CA TYR A 30 -1.49 17.68 9.38
C TYR A 30 -1.23 17.76 7.87
N ASP A 31 -0.01 18.13 7.48
CA ASP A 31 0.37 18.27 6.08
C ASP A 31 0.40 16.90 5.40
N LEU A 32 0.90 15.86 6.09
CA LEU A 32 0.87 14.48 5.59
C LEU A 32 -0.57 13.99 5.35
N HIS A 33 -1.47 14.21 6.32
CA HIS A 33 -2.89 13.86 6.20
C HIS A 33 -3.56 14.58 5.04
N ARG A 34 -3.29 15.88 4.89
CA ARG A 34 -3.83 16.70 3.79
C ARG A 34 -3.36 16.18 2.43
N THR A 35 -2.06 15.87 2.29
CA THR A 35 -1.50 15.35 1.04
C THR A 35 -2.11 13.98 0.69
N VAL A 36 -2.23 13.06 1.65
CA VAL A 36 -2.88 11.76 1.39
C VAL A 36 -4.32 11.92 0.90
N ASN A 37 -5.12 12.79 1.53
CA ASN A 37 -6.51 13.00 1.08
C ASN A 37 -6.60 13.71 -0.27
N THR A 38 -5.65 14.60 -0.58
CA THR A 38 -5.65 15.34 -1.85
C THR A 38 -5.23 14.43 -3.01
N ASP A 39 -4.15 13.67 -2.83
CA ASP A 39 -3.53 12.92 -3.92
C ASP A 39 -4.06 11.48 -4.02
N LEU A 40 -4.47 10.90 -2.89
CA LEU A 40 -4.89 9.51 -2.77
C LEU A 40 -6.29 9.37 -2.14
N GLY A 41 -7.10 10.43 -2.08
CA GLY A 41 -8.41 10.41 -1.40
C GLY A 41 -9.44 9.44 -1.98
N HIS A 42 -9.31 9.05 -3.25
CA HIS A 42 -10.13 7.98 -3.86
C HIS A 42 -9.60 6.56 -3.57
N VAL A 43 -8.37 6.46 -3.09
CA VAL A 43 -7.75 5.20 -2.65
C VAL A 43 -7.97 5.02 -1.15
N TRP A 44 -7.62 6.02 -0.35
CA TRP A 44 -7.71 5.98 1.10
C TRP A 44 -8.62 7.09 1.63
N HIS A 45 -9.71 6.69 2.28
CA HIS A 45 -10.49 7.61 3.12
C HIS A 45 -9.87 7.64 4.51
N LEU A 46 -9.13 8.70 4.80
CA LEU A 46 -8.40 8.85 6.05
C LEU A 46 -8.87 10.11 6.80
N SER A 47 -9.58 9.90 7.91
CA SER A 47 -9.85 11.01 8.84
C SER A 47 -8.57 11.49 9.52
N GLN A 48 -8.59 12.72 10.01
CA GLN A 48 -7.43 13.31 10.66
C GLN A 48 -7.03 12.53 11.93
N SER A 49 -8.00 12.08 12.73
CA SER A 49 -7.74 11.27 13.93
C SER A 49 -7.09 9.92 13.60
N GLN A 50 -7.53 9.26 12.53
CA GLN A 50 -6.90 8.02 12.05
C GLN A 50 -5.46 8.25 11.59
N ALA A 51 -5.19 9.36 10.88
CA ALA A 51 -3.84 9.69 10.44
C ALA A 51 -2.89 9.85 11.64
N TYR A 52 -3.29 10.61 12.67
CA TYR A 52 -2.47 10.77 13.88
C TYR A 52 -2.30 9.46 14.66
N ALA A 53 -3.33 8.60 14.73
CA ALA A 53 -3.21 7.29 15.37
C ALA A 53 -2.19 6.40 14.64
N ILE A 54 -2.15 6.47 13.31
CA ILE A 54 -1.17 5.76 12.48
C ILE A 54 0.24 6.32 12.70
N LEU A 55 0.41 7.64 12.67
CA LEU A 55 1.73 8.27 12.87
C LEU A 55 2.31 7.93 14.24
N LYS A 56 1.48 7.93 15.29
CA LYS A 56 1.88 7.49 16.63
C LYS A 56 2.28 6.01 16.68
N ARG A 57 1.63 5.17 15.87
CA ARG A 57 1.99 3.75 15.76
C ARG A 57 3.33 3.57 15.04
N LEU A 58 3.56 4.29 13.94
CA LEU A 58 4.84 4.30 13.23
C LEU A 58 5.98 4.79 14.13
N GLU A 59 5.72 5.81 14.96
CA GLU A 59 6.66 6.26 16.00
C GLU A 59 6.95 5.14 17.01
N ALA A 60 5.92 4.52 17.58
CA ALA A 60 6.08 3.42 18.54
C ALA A 60 6.77 2.18 17.95
N GLN A 61 6.67 1.97 16.63
CA GLN A 61 7.36 0.90 15.92
C GLN A 61 8.82 1.23 15.59
N GLY A 62 9.21 2.50 15.72
CA GLY A 62 10.55 3.00 15.39
C GLY A 62 10.73 3.36 13.92
N ASP A 63 9.65 3.40 13.12
CA ASP A 63 9.71 3.78 11.70
C ASP A 63 9.80 5.30 11.50
N VAL A 64 9.36 6.06 12.50
CA VAL A 64 9.36 7.52 12.51
C VAL A 64 9.91 8.03 13.84
N SER A 65 10.73 9.08 13.82
CA SER A 65 11.11 9.85 15.01
C SER A 65 10.35 11.17 15.06
N VAL A 66 10.08 11.66 16.27
CA VAL A 66 9.40 12.94 16.51
C VAL A 66 10.34 13.92 17.19
N GLU A 67 10.52 15.09 16.58
CA GLU A 67 11.13 16.26 17.20
C GLU A 67 10.05 17.27 17.58
N LYS A 68 10.08 17.75 18.84
CA LYS A 68 9.17 18.80 19.30
C LYS A 68 9.82 20.14 19.07
N ILE A 69 9.25 20.93 18.17
CA ILE A 69 9.67 22.31 17.91
C ILE A 69 8.90 23.23 18.86
N PRO A 70 9.57 23.93 19.80
CA PRO A 70 8.93 24.88 20.70
C PRO A 70 8.27 26.03 19.93
N GLN A 71 7.12 26.50 20.42
CA GLN A 71 6.45 27.68 19.90
C GLN A 71 6.08 28.59 21.08
N GLU A 72 6.32 29.89 20.97
CA GLU A 72 6.17 30.84 22.09
C GLU A 72 4.72 31.00 22.58
N LYS A 73 3.73 30.82 21.70
CA LYS A 73 2.30 31.10 21.97
C LYS A 73 1.36 30.00 21.50
N LEU A 74 1.90 28.86 21.06
CA LEU A 74 1.15 27.74 20.50
C LEU A 74 1.68 26.41 21.05
N PRO A 75 0.89 25.32 21.04
CA PRO A 75 1.41 23.99 21.35
C PRO A 75 2.60 23.64 20.46
N SER A 76 3.63 22.98 21.01
CA SER A 76 4.82 22.58 20.24
C SER A 76 4.43 21.81 18.97
N ARG A 77 5.01 22.20 17.83
CA ARG A 77 4.77 21.49 16.56
C ARG A 77 5.64 20.24 16.53
N GLN A 78 5.04 19.11 16.19
CA GLN A 78 5.78 17.86 16.02
C GLN A 78 6.29 17.75 14.58
N LEU A 79 7.60 17.70 14.41
CA LEU A 79 8.26 17.38 13.16
C LEU A 79 8.54 15.88 13.14
N LEU A 80 7.98 15.18 12.16
CA LEU A 80 8.10 13.74 11.97
C LEU A 80 9.18 13.48 10.93
N GLN A 81 10.08 12.55 11.21
CA GLN A 81 11.14 12.16 10.30
C GLN A 81 11.20 10.63 10.17
N MET A 82 11.29 10.12 8.95
CA MET A 82 11.50 8.69 8.72
C MET A 82 12.87 8.26 9.27
N THR A 83 12.90 7.18 10.04
CA THR A 83 14.15 6.56 10.53
C THR A 83 14.73 5.63 9.47
N GLU A 84 15.95 5.14 9.67
CA GLU A 84 16.52 4.12 8.77
C GLU A 84 15.68 2.83 8.75
N GLN A 85 15.14 2.41 9.91
CA GLN A 85 14.24 1.27 9.99
C GLN A 85 12.96 1.49 9.17
N GLY A 86 12.36 2.69 9.28
CA GLY A 86 11.19 3.06 8.49
C GLY A 86 11.50 3.09 7.00
N ARG A 87 12.71 3.51 6.65
CA ARG A 87 13.21 3.54 5.26
C ARG A 87 13.34 2.14 4.68
N GLU A 88 13.97 1.23 5.40
CA GLU A 88 14.06 -0.18 5.00
C GLU A 88 12.67 -0.80 4.84
N ASN A 89 11.77 -0.58 5.81
CA ASN A 89 10.41 -1.09 5.77
C ASN A 89 9.63 -0.54 4.57
N PHE A 90 9.73 0.76 4.32
CA PHE A 90 9.08 1.41 3.18
C PHE A 90 9.64 0.90 1.85
N LEU A 91 10.95 0.73 1.71
CA LEU A 91 11.57 0.22 0.48
C LEU A 91 11.25 -1.27 0.25
N ASN A 92 11.27 -2.09 1.31
CA ASN A 92 10.85 -3.49 1.24
C ASN A 92 9.40 -3.59 0.79
N TRP A 93 8.53 -2.77 1.39
CA TRP A 93 7.17 -2.62 0.92
C TRP A 93 7.14 -2.14 -0.52
N LEU A 94 7.86 -1.10 -0.94
CA LEU A 94 7.77 -0.58 -2.32
C LEU A 94 8.17 -1.59 -3.40
N ASN A 95 9.06 -2.55 -3.09
CA ASN A 95 9.58 -3.53 -4.04
C ASN A 95 8.84 -4.90 -4.06
N ALA A 96 7.95 -5.17 -3.11
CA ALA A 96 7.12 -6.38 -3.16
C ALA A 96 5.94 -6.23 -4.15
N PRO A 97 5.31 -7.31 -4.65
CA PRO A 97 4.03 -7.23 -5.35
C PRO A 97 2.89 -6.95 -4.36
N SER A 98 1.77 -6.38 -4.80
CA SER A 98 0.55 -6.29 -3.99
C SER A 98 -0.16 -7.63 -4.19
N GLY A 99 -0.48 -8.36 -3.11
CA GLY A 99 -1.01 -9.71 -3.24
C GLY A 99 -2.17 -9.83 -4.25
N GLY A 100 -2.42 -11.02 -4.79
CA GLY A 100 -3.32 -11.22 -5.94
C GLY A 100 -4.83 -11.06 -5.69
N SER A 101 -5.28 -10.09 -4.89
CA SER A 101 -6.69 -9.72 -4.80
C SER A 101 -6.97 -8.35 -5.43
N THR A 102 -8.12 -8.20 -6.08
CA THR A 102 -8.56 -6.93 -6.67
C THR A 102 -8.54 -5.78 -5.66
N ARG A 103 -8.92 -6.04 -4.41
CA ARG A 103 -8.88 -5.03 -3.35
C ARG A 103 -7.45 -4.61 -3.01
N ALA A 104 -6.53 -5.56 -2.90
CA ALA A 104 -5.13 -5.25 -2.62
C ALA A 104 -4.48 -4.46 -3.76
N ILE A 105 -4.76 -4.83 -5.02
CA ILE A 105 -4.23 -4.11 -6.18
C ILE A 105 -4.76 -2.67 -6.22
N ARG A 106 -6.08 -2.48 -6.07
CA ARG A 106 -6.68 -1.14 -6.06
C ARG A 106 -6.11 -0.24 -4.95
N MET A 107 -5.80 -0.81 -3.79
CA MET A 107 -5.37 -0.03 -2.62
C MET A 107 -3.85 0.12 -2.54
N GLU A 108 -3.12 -0.98 -2.51
CA GLU A 108 -1.66 -0.97 -2.32
C GLU A 108 -0.90 -0.69 -3.62
N PHE A 109 -1.27 -1.32 -4.74
CA PHE A 109 -0.50 -1.18 -5.97
C PHE A 109 -0.58 0.26 -6.50
N ILE A 110 -1.77 0.88 -6.45
CA ILE A 110 -1.93 2.30 -6.79
C ILE A 110 -1.09 3.20 -5.87
N THR A 111 -1.11 2.94 -4.56
CA THR A 111 -0.29 3.69 -3.59
C THR A 111 1.22 3.52 -3.87
N ARG A 112 1.66 2.32 -4.26
CA ARG A 112 3.04 2.09 -4.68
C ARG A 112 3.39 2.87 -5.93
N LEU A 113 2.52 2.85 -6.96
CA LEU A 113 2.76 3.58 -8.20
C LEU A 113 2.92 5.09 -7.94
N TYR A 114 2.15 5.65 -7.01
CA TYR A 114 2.30 7.04 -6.57
C TYR A 114 3.74 7.33 -6.09
N PHE A 115 4.28 6.53 -5.17
CA PHE A 115 5.64 6.73 -4.67
C PHE A 115 6.74 6.30 -5.65
N LEU A 116 6.51 5.27 -6.46
CA LEU A 116 7.42 4.89 -7.54
C LEU A 116 7.56 6.03 -8.54
N LYS A 117 6.45 6.68 -8.94
CA LYS A 117 6.52 7.86 -9.79
C LYS A 117 7.28 9.01 -9.14
N MET A 118 7.03 9.24 -7.85
CA MET A 118 7.66 10.32 -7.10
C MET A 118 9.18 10.14 -6.89
N TYR A 119 9.62 8.91 -6.60
CA TYR A 119 10.99 8.66 -6.12
C TYR A 119 11.82 7.74 -7.03
N PHE A 120 11.18 6.85 -7.79
CA PHE A 120 11.84 5.79 -8.56
C PHE A 120 11.16 5.51 -9.92
N PRO A 121 10.96 6.50 -10.80
CA PRO A 121 10.12 6.35 -11.99
C PRO A 121 10.59 5.21 -12.92
N LYS A 122 11.90 4.94 -12.95
CA LYS A 122 12.51 3.83 -13.72
C LYS A 122 12.04 2.44 -13.28
N LYS A 123 11.47 2.29 -12.08
CA LYS A 123 10.96 1.01 -11.55
C LYS A 123 9.49 0.73 -11.91
N ILE A 124 8.76 1.69 -12.48
CA ILE A 124 7.31 1.55 -12.74
C ILE A 124 7.01 0.38 -13.67
N THR A 125 7.72 0.27 -14.80
CA THR A 125 7.53 -0.82 -15.76
C THR A 125 7.67 -2.19 -15.10
N LYS A 126 8.75 -2.37 -14.32
CA LYS A 126 9.00 -3.59 -13.56
C LYS A 126 7.90 -3.88 -12.53
N ALA A 127 7.36 -2.86 -11.87
CA ALA A 127 6.27 -3.02 -10.91
C ALA A 127 4.99 -3.54 -11.57
N PHE A 128 4.63 -3.03 -12.76
CA PHE A 128 3.50 -3.56 -13.55
C PHE A 128 3.72 -5.02 -13.97
N GLU A 129 4.93 -5.36 -14.44
CA GLU A 129 5.28 -6.73 -14.82
C GLU A 129 5.15 -7.70 -13.63
N GLN A 130 5.71 -7.34 -12.47
CA GLN A 130 5.62 -8.14 -11.25
C GLN A 130 4.17 -8.29 -10.78
N GLN A 131 3.37 -7.23 -10.84
CA GLN A 131 1.98 -7.28 -10.43
C GLN A 131 1.12 -8.16 -11.34
N ARG A 132 1.37 -8.13 -12.66
CA ARG A 132 0.71 -9.04 -13.61
C ARG A 132 1.08 -10.49 -13.34
N ALA A 133 2.36 -10.78 -13.11
CA ALA A 133 2.81 -12.13 -12.78
C ALA A 133 2.12 -12.66 -11.51
N GLU A 134 2.03 -11.85 -10.47
CA GLU A 134 1.34 -12.20 -9.22
C GLU A 134 -0.16 -12.46 -9.45
N ALA A 135 -0.83 -11.59 -10.21
CA ALA A 135 -2.25 -11.73 -10.52
C ALA A 135 -2.55 -12.99 -11.35
N ASN A 136 -1.72 -13.29 -12.37
CA ASN A 136 -1.82 -14.52 -13.15
C ASN A 136 -1.60 -15.77 -12.29
N ALA A 137 -0.59 -15.76 -11.42
CA ALA A 137 -0.35 -16.86 -10.49
C ALA A 137 -1.53 -17.06 -9.52
N HIS A 138 -2.20 -15.98 -9.12
CA HIS A 138 -3.41 -16.06 -8.30
C HIS A 138 -4.60 -16.64 -9.07
N ILE A 139 -4.81 -16.21 -10.31
CA ILE A 139 -5.84 -16.78 -11.19
C ILE A 139 -5.65 -18.29 -11.32
N GLN A 140 -4.44 -18.75 -11.63
CA GLN A 140 -4.15 -20.18 -11.75
C GLN A 140 -4.52 -20.96 -10.48
N ARG A 141 -4.10 -20.47 -9.30
CA ARG A 141 -4.46 -21.11 -8.02
C ARG A 141 -5.97 -21.21 -7.80
N LEU A 142 -6.74 -20.19 -8.22
CA LEU A 142 -8.19 -20.20 -8.10
C LEU A 142 -8.85 -21.16 -9.09
N GLU A 143 -8.31 -21.30 -10.30
CA GLU A 143 -8.78 -22.26 -11.31
C GLU A 143 -8.54 -23.70 -10.88
N ASP A 144 -7.36 -23.99 -10.32
CA ASP A 144 -7.03 -25.30 -9.76
C ASP A 144 -8.01 -25.64 -8.62
N THR A 145 -8.21 -24.69 -7.70
CA THR A 145 -9.18 -24.85 -6.59
C THR A 145 -10.60 -25.08 -7.11
N LEU A 146 -11.03 -24.35 -8.15
CA LEU A 146 -12.37 -24.49 -8.72
C LEU A 146 -12.57 -25.85 -9.42
N THR A 147 -11.51 -26.39 -10.02
CA THR A 147 -11.51 -27.72 -10.66
C THR A 147 -11.70 -28.83 -9.63
N GLU A 148 -11.00 -28.73 -8.50
CA GLU A 148 -11.05 -29.72 -7.41
C GLU A 148 -12.34 -29.63 -6.57
N LEU A 149 -13.04 -28.49 -6.62
CA LEU A 149 -14.20 -28.24 -5.77
C LEU A 149 -15.41 -29.08 -6.19
N PRO A 150 -16.05 -29.83 -5.27
CA PRO A 150 -17.25 -30.60 -5.56
C PRO A 150 -18.36 -29.75 -6.19
N ILE A 151 -19.11 -30.34 -7.13
CA ILE A 151 -20.09 -29.62 -7.95
C ILE A 151 -21.28 -29.10 -7.13
N ASP A 152 -21.59 -29.76 -6.02
CA ASP A 152 -22.65 -29.42 -5.08
C ASP A 152 -22.29 -28.25 -4.14
N GLN A 153 -21.01 -27.86 -4.08
CA GLN A 153 -20.57 -26.67 -3.33
C GLN A 153 -20.83 -25.37 -4.11
N ILE A 154 -22.09 -25.15 -4.48
CA ILE A 154 -22.55 -24.07 -5.37
C ILE A 154 -22.05 -22.69 -4.89
N TYR A 155 -22.22 -22.35 -3.60
CA TYR A 155 -21.86 -21.02 -3.09
C TYR A 155 -20.35 -20.76 -3.10
N ASN A 156 -19.54 -21.79 -2.82
CA ASN A 156 -18.09 -21.68 -2.88
C ASN A 156 -17.61 -21.51 -4.33
N ARG A 157 -18.20 -22.24 -5.27
CA ARG A 157 -17.96 -22.08 -6.71
C ARG A 157 -18.29 -20.65 -7.18
N MET A 158 -19.48 -20.15 -6.85
CA MET A 158 -19.90 -18.78 -7.18
C MET A 158 -18.90 -17.74 -6.66
N SER A 159 -18.41 -17.91 -5.44
CA SER A 159 -17.42 -17.01 -4.84
C SER A 159 -16.08 -17.03 -5.58
N LEU A 160 -15.56 -18.22 -5.94
CA LEU A 160 -14.32 -18.35 -6.70
C LEU A 160 -14.45 -17.81 -8.13
N GLU A 161 -15.55 -18.10 -8.81
CA GLU A 161 -15.85 -17.59 -10.15
C GLU A 161 -15.92 -16.06 -10.18
N MET A 162 -16.55 -15.43 -9.18
CA MET A 162 -16.57 -13.99 -9.05
C MET A 162 -15.14 -13.43 -8.91
N ARG A 163 -14.32 -14.03 -8.05
CA ARG A 163 -12.92 -13.61 -7.85
C ARG A 163 -12.09 -13.76 -9.11
N LEU A 164 -12.28 -14.83 -9.88
CA LEU A 164 -11.63 -15.04 -11.17
C LEU A 164 -12.00 -13.94 -12.17
N LYS A 165 -13.30 -13.63 -12.31
CA LYS A 165 -13.77 -12.54 -13.18
C LYS A 165 -13.17 -11.20 -12.78
N GLN A 166 -13.14 -10.90 -11.48
CA GLN A 166 -12.54 -9.66 -10.97
C GLN A 166 -11.04 -9.58 -11.26
N LEU A 167 -10.28 -10.67 -11.13
CA LEU A 167 -8.84 -10.64 -11.40
C LEU A 167 -8.51 -10.56 -12.88
N ARG A 168 -9.29 -11.23 -13.74
CA ARG A 168 -9.15 -11.09 -15.20
C ARG A 168 -9.40 -9.65 -15.63
N PHE A 169 -10.45 -9.01 -15.11
CA PHE A 169 -10.69 -7.59 -15.32
C PHE A 169 -9.53 -6.70 -14.81
N VAL A 170 -8.94 -7.04 -13.67
CA VAL A 170 -7.78 -6.29 -13.16
C VAL A 170 -6.56 -6.40 -14.09
N LEU A 171 -6.32 -7.54 -14.75
CA LEU A 171 -5.24 -7.65 -15.72
C LEU A 171 -5.44 -6.70 -16.90
N GLU A 172 -6.64 -6.65 -17.46
CA GLU A 172 -7.01 -5.70 -18.52
C GLU A 172 -6.78 -4.25 -18.04
N TRP A 173 -7.26 -3.92 -16.84
CA TRP A 173 -7.06 -2.61 -16.23
C TRP A 173 -5.58 -2.26 -15.99
N LEU A 174 -4.72 -3.23 -15.64
CA LEU A 174 -3.28 -3.01 -15.47
C LEU A 174 -2.63 -2.61 -16.81
N ASP A 175 -3.02 -3.24 -17.90
CA ASP A 175 -2.49 -2.94 -19.24
C ASP A 175 -2.95 -1.58 -19.76
N GLU A 176 -4.19 -1.19 -19.47
CA GLU A 176 -4.70 0.15 -19.73
C GLU A 176 -3.98 1.19 -18.88
N SER A 177 -3.87 0.95 -17.58
CA SER A 177 -3.29 1.91 -16.62
C SER A 177 -1.80 2.12 -16.81
N GLN A 178 -1.06 1.11 -17.28
CA GLN A 178 0.37 1.28 -17.57
C GLN A 178 0.63 2.36 -18.63
N LYS A 179 -0.36 2.65 -19.50
CA LYS A 179 -0.26 3.69 -20.53
C LYS A 179 -0.14 5.11 -19.94
N TYR A 180 -0.58 5.34 -18.69
CA TYR A 180 -0.41 6.63 -18.00
C TYR A 180 1.06 6.96 -17.66
N PHE A 181 1.97 6.01 -17.84
CA PHE A 181 3.39 6.13 -17.49
C PHE A 181 4.34 5.89 -18.68
N LYS A 182 3.78 5.82 -19.90
CA LYS A 182 4.55 5.75 -21.16
C LYS A 182 4.83 7.13 -21.72
#